data_AF-K3WS89-F1
#
_entry.id   AF-K3WS89-F1
#
_cell.length_a   1.000
_cell.length_b   1.000
_cell.length_c   1.000
_cell.angle_alpha   90.00
_cell.angle_beta   90.00
_cell.angle_gamma   90.00
#
_symmetry.space_group_name_H-M   'P 1'
#
loop_
_entity.id
_entity.type
_entity.pdbx_description
1 polymer ?
#
loop_
_entity_poly.entity_id
_entity_poly.type
_entity_poly.pdbx_seq_one_letter_code
_entity_poly.pdbx_strand_id
1 'polypeptide(L)'
;MNMNSMLNYYYEGRTNVPMVSSFSMDISAFSSDLFEYPAAVNQHARGELRNAFVLCWENVLIPTKWLCQRVGLRPTPRGLQEAKERAIANPYLQQSLATIEQYILQLINAVAARGPMYIVSEESVQFVEAMCKTFFPRLAYCLSSPTLMQGVQVVGAPKKFVSVAEKTAWRVTLLQNLTRDRLFGCAPHLLLDVNEGRFGLVVITPHQVDAFACSKTLEIAPFAIPKSVLIANARSLTLEQFCLHLQTLGQYIHEATPCDTPFAVTL
;
A
#
# COMPACT_ATOMS: atom_id res chain seq x y z
N MET A 1 -28.43 11.33 -65.91
CA MET A 1 -27.62 10.27 -65.25
C MET A 1 -26.65 10.99 -64.32
N ASN A 2 -26.65 10.93 -62.98
CA ASN A 2 -27.28 10.19 -61.88
C ASN A 2 -27.67 11.25 -60.81
N MET A 3 -28.80 11.24 -60.08
CA MET A 3 -29.36 10.29 -59.10
C MET A 3 -28.51 10.09 -57.83
N ASN A 4 -29.11 10.47 -56.67
CA ASN A 4 -28.72 10.38 -55.24
C ASN A 4 -27.92 11.58 -54.68
N SER A 5 -28.49 12.59 -54.02
CA SER A 5 -29.44 12.67 -52.88
C SER A 5 -28.89 12.21 -51.52
N MET A 6 -28.69 13.22 -50.66
CA MET A 6 -29.02 13.30 -49.22
C MET A 6 -28.16 12.60 -48.14
N LEU A 7 -27.57 13.49 -47.32
CA LEU A 7 -27.73 13.65 -45.87
C LEU A 7 -27.10 12.66 -44.87
N ASN A 8 -26.47 13.32 -43.89
CA ASN A 8 -26.39 13.04 -42.45
C ASN A 8 -25.12 12.38 -41.87
N TYR A 9 -24.49 13.20 -41.01
CA TYR A 9 -23.93 12.90 -39.67
C TYR A 9 -23.11 11.63 -39.49
N TYR A 10 -21.83 11.78 -39.12
CA TYR A 10 -21.29 11.12 -37.92
C TYR A 10 -20.16 11.96 -37.30
N TYR A 11 -20.40 12.36 -36.05
CA TYR A 11 -19.41 12.68 -35.03
C TYR A 11 -18.62 11.41 -34.67
N GLU A 12 -17.54 11.57 -33.89
CA GLU A 12 -16.69 10.57 -33.20
C GLU A 12 -15.32 10.36 -33.85
N GLY A 13 -14.20 10.37 -33.13
CA GLY A 13 -13.97 10.51 -31.71
C GLY A 13 -12.46 10.61 -31.48
N ARG A 14 -12.00 11.65 -30.79
CA ARG A 14 -10.65 11.68 -30.20
C ARG A 14 -10.66 10.70 -29.04
N THR A 15 -10.10 9.52 -29.24
CA THR A 15 -9.78 8.59 -28.16
C THR A 15 -8.66 9.20 -27.33
N ASN A 16 -9.03 9.81 -26.19
CA ASN A 16 -8.12 9.98 -25.07
C ASN A 16 -7.72 8.58 -24.60
N VAL A 17 -6.53 8.13 -24.98
CA VAL A 17 -5.92 6.95 -24.36
C VAL A 17 -5.50 7.38 -22.96
N PRO A 18 -6.08 6.83 -21.87
CA PRO A 18 -5.58 7.10 -20.54
C PRO A 18 -4.19 6.49 -20.42
N MET A 19 -3.20 7.33 -20.05
CA MET A 19 -1.86 6.88 -19.68
C MET A 19 -2.00 5.87 -18.54
N VAL A 20 -1.58 4.62 -18.79
CA VAL A 20 -1.40 3.61 -17.76
C VAL A 20 -0.35 4.13 -16.78
N SER A 21 -0.74 4.35 -15.52
CA SER A 21 0.19 4.75 -14.48
C SER A 21 1.05 3.56 -14.07
N SER A 22 2.37 3.73 -14.10
CA SER A 22 3.35 2.76 -13.61
C SER A 22 3.28 2.52 -12.09
N PHE A 23 2.45 3.27 -11.36
CA PHE A 23 2.21 3.11 -9.92
C PHE A 23 1.22 2.01 -9.55
N SER A 24 0.43 1.50 -10.50
CA SER A 24 -0.67 0.56 -10.19
C SER A 24 -0.91 -0.42 -11.31
N MET A 25 -1.06 -1.70 -10.96
CA MET A 25 -1.79 -2.67 -11.79
C MET A 25 -3.28 -2.58 -11.47
N ASP A 26 -4.10 -2.59 -12.51
CA ASP A 26 -5.56 -2.56 -12.41
C ASP A 26 -6.08 -3.89 -11.84
N ILE A 27 -6.94 -3.82 -10.82
CA ILE A 27 -7.44 -5.00 -10.08
C ILE A 27 -8.57 -5.72 -10.87
N SER A 28 -9.16 -5.06 -11.86
CA SER A 28 -10.32 -5.55 -12.63
C SER A 28 -9.99 -6.22 -13.96
N ALA A 29 -8.71 -6.27 -14.38
CA ALA A 29 -8.33 -6.67 -15.73
C ALA A 29 -7.77 -8.11 -15.86
N PHE A 30 -7.70 -8.89 -14.78
CA PHE A 30 -7.12 -10.23 -14.85
C PHE A 30 -8.19 -11.32 -15.06
N SER A 31 -8.42 -11.62 -16.34
CA SER A 31 -8.65 -13.00 -16.78
C SER A 31 -7.36 -13.80 -16.57
N SER A 32 -7.50 -15.05 -16.17
CA SER A 32 -6.52 -15.92 -15.51
C SER A 32 -5.31 -16.39 -16.35
N ASP A 33 -5.02 -15.80 -17.50
CA ASP A 33 -3.96 -16.31 -18.38
C ASP A 33 -2.99 -15.21 -18.78
N LEU A 34 -1.69 -15.52 -18.68
CA LEU A 34 -0.52 -14.76 -19.14
C LEU A 34 -0.08 -13.60 -18.24
N PHE A 35 0.53 -13.89 -17.08
CA PHE A 35 1.80 -13.26 -16.68
C PHE A 35 2.46 -14.14 -15.62
N GLU A 36 3.47 -14.90 -16.04
CA GLU A 36 4.43 -15.54 -15.15
C GLU A 36 5.27 -14.41 -14.51
N TYR A 37 4.81 -13.91 -13.36
CA TYR A 37 5.70 -13.13 -12.51
C TYR A 37 6.76 -14.09 -11.99
N PRO A 38 8.06 -13.78 -12.07
CA PRO A 38 9.01 -14.53 -11.29
C PRO A 38 8.58 -14.36 -9.84
N ALA A 39 8.11 -15.45 -9.22
CA ALA A 39 8.04 -15.53 -7.77
C ALA A 39 9.39 -14.98 -7.29
N ALA A 40 9.38 -13.98 -6.41
CA ALA A 40 10.61 -13.50 -5.82
C ALA A 40 11.21 -14.67 -5.03
N VAL A 41 12.01 -15.49 -5.69
CA VAL A 41 12.80 -16.56 -5.08
C VAL A 41 13.94 -15.84 -4.37
N ASN A 42 13.61 -15.14 -3.30
CA ASN A 42 14.58 -14.87 -2.27
C ASN A 42 14.99 -16.25 -1.77
N GLN A 43 16.20 -16.68 -2.12
CA GLN A 43 16.83 -17.88 -1.58
C GLN A 43 17.03 -17.68 -0.09
N HIS A 44 15.98 -17.88 0.70
CA HIS A 44 16.08 -17.93 2.15
C HIS A 44 16.82 -19.21 2.51
N ALA A 45 17.76 -19.08 3.45
CA ALA A 45 18.42 -20.24 4.03
C ALA A 45 17.35 -21.21 4.57
N ARG A 46 17.52 -22.52 4.35
CA ARG A 46 16.61 -23.55 4.89
C ARG A 46 16.42 -23.32 6.39
N GLY A 47 15.27 -22.79 6.79
CA GLY A 47 14.91 -22.53 8.20
C GLY A 47 14.41 -21.12 8.51
N GLU A 48 14.60 -20.12 7.64
CA GLU A 48 14.07 -18.77 7.89
C GLU A 48 12.58 -18.66 7.51
N LEU A 49 11.78 -18.11 8.42
CA LEU A 49 10.35 -17.87 8.19
C LEU A 49 10.18 -16.86 7.05
N ARG A 50 9.48 -17.26 5.99
CA ARG A 50 9.04 -16.34 4.93
C ARG A 50 8.07 -15.32 5.55
N ASN A 51 8.25 -14.02 5.28
CA ASN A 51 7.35 -12.99 5.79
C ASN A 51 6.74 -12.16 4.65
N ALA A 52 5.55 -11.65 4.90
CA ALA A 52 4.85 -10.68 4.07
C ALA A 52 4.39 -9.52 4.94
N PHE A 53 4.46 -8.30 4.40
CA PHE A 53 4.23 -7.08 5.16
C PHE A 53 3.08 -6.29 4.57
N VAL A 54 2.19 -5.81 5.42
CA VAL A 54 1.12 -4.88 5.03
C VAL A 54 1.21 -3.66 5.93
N LEU A 55 1.50 -2.50 5.33
CA LEU A 55 1.61 -1.24 6.05
C LEU A 55 0.53 -0.28 5.58
N CYS A 56 -0.19 0.34 6.52
CA CYS A 56 -1.09 1.41 6.15
C CYS A 56 -0.35 2.65 5.66
N TRP A 57 -0.94 3.31 4.66
CA TRP A 57 -0.48 4.61 4.21
C TRP A 57 -0.81 5.68 5.25
N GLU A 58 -2.08 5.75 5.67
CA GLU A 58 -2.58 6.79 6.55
C GLU A 58 -2.04 6.65 7.97
N ASN A 59 -1.29 7.66 8.41
CA ASN A 59 -0.78 7.82 9.78
C ASN A 59 0.17 6.71 10.26
N VAL A 60 0.65 5.87 9.35
CA VAL A 60 1.72 4.90 9.61
C VAL A 60 2.94 5.27 8.76
N LEU A 61 2.78 5.30 7.43
CA LEU A 61 3.85 5.79 6.55
C LEU A 61 3.82 7.30 6.37
N ILE A 62 2.64 7.89 6.19
CA ILE A 62 2.47 9.34 5.98
C ILE A 62 1.64 9.95 7.10
N PRO A 63 2.00 11.13 7.64
CA PRO A 63 1.21 11.82 8.68
C PRO A 63 -0.04 12.49 8.07
N THR A 64 -0.93 11.71 7.45
CA THR A 64 -2.06 12.24 6.66
C THR A 64 -3.01 13.09 7.49
N LYS A 65 -3.30 12.74 8.74
CA LYS A 65 -4.14 13.57 9.61
C LYS A 65 -3.51 14.92 9.93
N TRP A 66 -2.20 14.94 10.19
CA TRP A 66 -1.46 16.17 10.39
C TRP A 66 -1.49 17.05 9.13
N LEU A 67 -1.24 16.47 7.95
CA LEU A 67 -1.32 17.17 6.66
C LEU A 67 -2.71 17.73 6.38
N CYS A 68 -3.77 16.98 6.68
CA CYS A 68 -5.15 17.46 6.53
C CYS A 68 -5.44 18.63 7.49
N GLN A 69 -5.00 18.56 8.75
CA GLN A 69 -5.32 19.56 9.78
C GLN A 69 -4.47 20.83 9.67
N ARG A 70 -3.16 20.69 9.40
CA ARG A 70 -2.19 21.80 9.44
C ARG A 70 -1.90 22.39 8.07
N VAL A 71 -1.94 21.56 7.03
CA VAL A 71 -1.65 21.95 5.63
C VAL A 71 -2.91 21.98 4.78
N GLY A 72 -4.07 21.58 5.33
CA GLY A 72 -5.35 21.60 4.61
C GLY A 72 -5.39 20.63 3.42
N LEU A 73 -4.65 19.52 3.48
CA LEU A 73 -4.68 18.48 2.46
C LEU A 73 -6.11 17.94 2.28
N ARG A 74 -6.58 17.85 1.03
CA ARG A 74 -7.86 17.22 0.67
C ARG A 74 -7.68 16.31 -0.55
N PRO A 75 -8.48 15.23 -0.67
CA PRO A 75 -8.43 14.31 -1.80
C PRO A 75 -9.09 14.88 -3.06
N THR A 76 -8.62 16.05 -3.49
CA THR A 76 -9.03 16.72 -4.73
C THR A 76 -7.81 17.42 -5.36
N PRO A 77 -7.75 17.57 -6.69
CA PRO A 77 -6.61 18.24 -7.35
C PRO A 77 -6.37 19.66 -6.82
N ARG A 78 -7.44 20.43 -6.61
CA ARG A 78 -7.37 21.77 -6.02
C ARG A 78 -6.86 21.74 -4.57
N GLY A 79 -7.38 20.84 -3.74
CA GLY A 79 -6.96 20.74 -2.35
C GLY A 79 -5.50 20.31 -2.21
N LEU A 80 -5.00 19.46 -3.11
CA LEU A 80 -3.60 19.08 -3.18
C LEU A 80 -2.72 20.28 -3.56
N GLN A 81 -3.11 21.06 -4.56
CA GLN A 81 -2.38 22.25 -5.00
C GLN A 81 -2.32 23.34 -3.90
N GLU A 82 -3.44 23.63 -3.24
CA GLU A 82 -3.48 24.59 -2.13
C GLU A 82 -2.61 24.14 -0.95
N ALA A 83 -2.56 22.83 -0.67
CA ALA A 83 -1.70 22.27 0.36
C ALA A 83 -0.21 22.37 -0.04
N LYS A 84 0.12 22.14 -1.31
CA LYS A 84 1.47 22.32 -1.87
C LYS A 84 1.96 23.76 -1.68
N GLU A 85 1.14 24.75 -2.02
CA GLU A 85 1.48 26.17 -1.88
C GLU A 85 1.77 26.53 -0.41
N ARG A 86 0.96 26.05 0.52
CA ARG A 86 1.21 26.22 1.96
C ARG A 86 2.49 25.54 2.44
N ALA A 87 2.80 24.36 1.92
CA ALA A 87 4.05 23.67 2.24
C ALA A 87 5.26 24.42 1.69
N ILE A 88 5.18 24.97 0.48
CA ILE A 88 6.27 25.75 -0.14
C ILE A 88 6.54 27.05 0.62
N ALA A 89 5.49 27.69 1.14
CA ALA A 89 5.63 28.91 1.92
C ALA A 89 6.32 28.71 3.29
N ASN A 90 6.54 27.46 3.73
CA ASN A 90 7.11 27.14 5.04
C ASN A 90 8.36 26.25 4.92
N PRO A 91 9.58 26.83 5.00
CA PRO A 91 10.83 26.08 4.89
C PRO A 91 10.99 24.98 5.95
N TYR A 92 10.52 25.23 7.18
CA TYR A 92 10.57 24.24 8.26
C TYR A 92 9.74 22.99 7.93
N LEU A 93 8.56 23.22 7.36
CA LEU A 93 7.68 22.14 6.93
C LEU A 93 8.31 21.35 5.77
N GLN A 94 8.93 22.02 4.79
CA GLN A 94 9.63 21.32 3.71
C GLN A 94 10.76 20.43 4.23
N GLN A 95 11.58 20.95 5.14
CA GLN A 95 12.66 20.19 5.76
C GLN A 95 12.12 18.98 6.54
N SER A 96 11.08 19.19 7.34
CA SER A 96 10.44 18.12 8.13
C SER A 96 9.87 17.02 7.24
N LEU A 97 9.21 17.38 6.13
CA LEU A 97 8.67 16.41 5.16
C LEU A 97 9.79 15.64 4.43
N ALA A 98 10.89 16.31 4.08
CA ALA A 98 12.05 15.65 3.48
C ALA A 98 12.72 14.66 4.46
N THR A 99 12.79 15.01 5.75
CA THR A 99 13.28 14.09 6.80
C THR A 99 12.35 12.90 6.97
N ILE A 100 11.04 13.11 7.00
CA ILE A 100 10.04 12.03 7.03
C ILE A 100 10.20 11.13 5.81
N GLU A 101 10.36 11.70 4.61
CA GLU A 101 10.61 10.95 3.38
C GLU A 101 11.83 10.04 3.48
N GLN A 102 12.92 10.54 4.05
CA GLN A 102 14.12 9.76 4.29
C GLN A 102 13.86 8.56 5.20
N TYR A 103 13.13 8.75 6.30
CA TYR A 103 12.80 7.65 7.21
C TYR A 103 11.83 6.65 6.58
N ILE A 104 10.86 7.09 5.76
CA ILE A 104 9.98 6.20 5.00
C ILE A 104 10.79 5.32 4.06
N LEU A 105 11.72 5.91 3.29
CA LEU A 105 12.56 5.16 2.35
C LEU A 105 13.45 4.15 3.07
N GLN A 106 14.03 4.52 4.22
CA GLN A 106 14.81 3.60 5.05
C GLN A 106 13.95 2.44 5.56
N LEU A 107 12.74 2.74 6.05
CA LEU A 107 11.77 1.73 6.52
C LEU A 107 11.38 0.79 5.39
N ILE A 108 10.93 1.31 4.25
CA ILE A 108 10.49 0.48 3.10
C ILE A 108 11.62 -0.43 2.63
N ASN A 109 12.84 0.09 2.48
CA ASN A 109 13.99 -0.72 2.07
C ASN A 109 14.31 -1.84 3.09
N ALA A 110 14.27 -1.52 4.38
CA ALA A 110 14.52 -2.50 5.44
C ALA A 110 13.45 -3.60 5.50
N VAL A 111 12.20 -3.26 5.20
CA VAL A 111 11.07 -4.20 5.17
C VAL A 111 11.08 -5.04 3.91
N ALA A 112 11.26 -4.41 2.74
CA ALA A 112 11.26 -5.10 1.44
C ALA A 112 12.40 -6.13 1.33
N ALA A 113 13.52 -5.91 2.01
CA ALA A 113 14.61 -6.88 2.11
C ALA A 113 14.22 -8.19 2.83
N ARG A 114 13.09 -8.20 3.56
CA ARG A 114 12.61 -9.34 4.37
C ARG A 114 11.42 -10.06 3.75
N GLY A 115 10.88 -9.55 2.65
CA GLY A 115 9.72 -10.12 1.98
C GLY A 115 8.88 -9.09 1.24
N PRO A 116 7.86 -9.55 0.49
CA PRO A 116 6.93 -8.67 -0.21
C PRO A 116 6.20 -7.73 0.75
N MET A 117 6.01 -6.49 0.31
CA MET A 117 5.41 -5.41 1.07
C MET A 117 4.25 -4.77 0.32
N TYR A 118 3.12 -4.62 1.00
CA TYR A 118 1.92 -3.98 0.48
C TYR A 118 1.60 -2.72 1.28
N ILE A 119 1.58 -1.58 0.61
CA ILE A 119 1.18 -0.30 1.18
C ILE A 119 -0.30 -0.11 0.90
N VAL A 120 -1.14 -0.10 1.94
CA VAL A 120 -2.59 -0.03 1.79
C VAL A 120 -3.12 1.34 2.16
N SER A 121 -3.85 1.97 1.25
CA SER A 121 -4.42 3.29 1.38
C SER A 121 -5.95 3.26 1.30
N GLU A 122 -6.61 4.16 2.04
CA GLU A 122 -8.05 4.38 1.95
C GLU A 122 -8.44 5.34 0.85
N GLU A 123 -7.46 6.00 0.25
CA GLU A 123 -7.62 6.81 -0.94
C GLU A 123 -7.27 5.99 -2.19
N SER A 124 -7.65 6.50 -3.36
CA SER A 124 -7.30 5.84 -4.62
C SER A 124 -5.78 5.88 -4.86
N VAL A 125 -5.27 4.90 -5.63
CA VAL A 125 -3.84 4.87 -5.97
C VAL A 125 -3.41 6.13 -6.71
N GLN A 126 -4.29 6.68 -7.57
CA GLN A 126 -4.02 7.92 -8.30
C GLN A 126 -3.84 9.12 -7.35
N PHE A 127 -4.62 9.18 -6.27
CA PHE A 127 -4.44 10.23 -5.27
C PHE A 127 -3.16 10.02 -4.46
N VAL A 128 -2.88 8.79 -4.04
CA VAL A 128 -1.64 8.44 -3.33
C VAL A 128 -0.42 8.85 -4.16
N GLU A 129 -0.40 8.48 -5.44
CA GLU A 129 0.65 8.84 -6.39
C GLU A 129 0.81 10.36 -6.53
N ALA A 130 -0.29 11.09 -6.75
CA ALA A 130 -0.25 12.55 -6.89
C ALA A 130 0.25 13.23 -5.62
N MET A 131 -0.16 12.74 -4.45
CA MET A 131 0.29 13.25 -3.16
C MET A 131 1.78 12.95 -2.94
N CYS A 132 2.22 11.73 -3.26
CA CYS A 132 3.62 11.34 -3.28
C CYS A 132 4.45 12.29 -4.14
N LYS A 133 4.08 12.49 -5.41
CA LYS A 133 4.79 13.41 -6.32
C LYS A 133 4.86 14.85 -5.81
N THR A 134 3.90 15.25 -4.97
CA THR A 134 3.79 16.62 -4.46
C THR A 134 4.65 16.85 -3.22
N PHE A 135 4.60 15.93 -2.24
CA PHE A 135 5.26 16.11 -0.94
C PHE A 135 6.48 15.21 -0.72
N PHE A 136 6.57 14.11 -1.45
CA PHE A 136 7.56 13.05 -1.28
C PHE A 136 8.07 12.57 -2.65
N PRO A 137 8.76 13.44 -3.43
CA PRO A 137 9.13 13.15 -4.81
C PRO A 137 10.14 12.00 -4.97
N ARG A 138 11.03 11.76 -4.01
CA ARG A 138 11.95 10.60 -4.02
C ARG A 138 11.19 9.31 -3.77
N LEU A 139 10.27 9.31 -2.80
CA LEU A 139 9.39 8.17 -2.56
C LEU A 139 8.56 7.87 -3.81
N ALA A 140 8.04 8.91 -4.46
CA ALA A 140 7.29 8.75 -5.68
C ALA A 140 8.12 8.09 -6.79
N TYR A 141 9.36 8.54 -6.97
CA TYR A 141 10.30 7.96 -7.93
C TYR A 141 10.59 6.48 -7.61
N CYS A 142 10.89 6.15 -6.35
CA CYS A 142 11.16 4.79 -5.92
C CYS A 142 9.97 3.84 -6.15
N LEU A 143 8.76 4.26 -5.79
CA LEU A 143 7.55 3.45 -5.95
C LEU A 143 7.12 3.29 -7.42
N SER A 144 7.44 4.26 -8.28
CA SER A 144 7.17 4.17 -9.73
C SER A 144 8.16 3.28 -10.48
N SER A 145 9.32 3.01 -9.87
CA SER A 145 10.42 2.33 -10.55
C SER A 145 10.33 0.81 -10.32
N PRO A 146 10.16 0.02 -11.39
CA PRO A 146 10.11 -1.44 -11.27
C PRO A 146 11.46 -2.06 -10.85
N THR A 147 12.54 -1.27 -10.84
CA THR A 147 13.88 -1.74 -10.48
C THR A 147 14.32 -1.34 -9.07
N LEU A 148 13.80 -0.24 -8.51
CA LEU A 148 14.29 0.29 -7.23
C LEU A 148 13.60 -0.32 -6.00
N MET A 149 12.33 -0.70 -6.12
CA MET A 149 11.56 -1.29 -5.02
C MET A 149 10.83 -2.54 -5.47
N GLN A 150 11.61 -3.53 -5.92
CA GLN A 150 11.09 -4.85 -6.27
C GLN A 150 10.40 -5.47 -5.04
N GLY A 151 9.14 -5.87 -5.20
CA GLY A 151 8.35 -6.46 -4.11
C GLY A 151 7.56 -5.47 -3.25
N VAL A 152 7.59 -4.17 -3.54
CA VAL A 152 6.72 -3.17 -2.90
C VAL A 152 5.54 -2.85 -3.83
N GLN A 153 4.31 -2.91 -3.31
CA GLN A 153 3.11 -2.62 -4.08
C GLN A 153 2.18 -1.69 -3.31
N VAL A 154 1.64 -0.69 -3.99
CA VAL A 154 0.64 0.23 -3.42
C VAL A 154 -0.75 -0.23 -3.82
N VAL A 155 -1.63 -0.37 -2.84
CA VAL A 155 -3.04 -0.73 -3.04
C VAL A 155 -3.90 0.38 -2.46
N GLY A 156 -4.67 1.04 -3.32
CA GLY A 156 -5.63 2.07 -2.94
C GLY A 156 -7.04 1.54 -2.87
N ALA A 157 -7.92 2.27 -2.19
CA ALA A 157 -9.34 1.96 -2.18
C ALA A 157 -9.93 2.11 -3.60
N PRO A 158 -10.75 1.15 -4.05
CA PRO A 158 -11.36 1.22 -5.39
C PRO A 158 -12.40 2.35 -5.49
N LYS A 159 -12.96 2.75 -4.35
CA LYS A 159 -13.95 3.82 -4.22
C LYS A 159 -13.98 4.32 -2.77
N LYS A 160 -14.66 5.44 -2.56
CA LYS A 160 -14.99 5.90 -1.21
C LYS A 160 -16.04 4.97 -0.59
N PHE A 161 -15.75 4.50 0.61
CA PHE A 161 -16.67 3.64 1.35
C PHE A 161 -17.82 4.46 1.95
N VAL A 162 -19.04 3.95 1.79
CA VAL A 162 -20.26 4.60 2.29
C VAL A 162 -20.52 4.21 3.75
N SER A 163 -19.99 3.07 4.20
CA SER A 163 -20.14 2.58 5.57
C SER A 163 -18.88 1.93 6.13
N VAL A 164 -18.81 1.85 7.46
CA VAL A 164 -17.74 1.12 8.18
C VAL A 164 -17.77 -0.37 7.84
N ALA A 165 -18.96 -0.95 7.66
CA ALA A 165 -19.12 -2.35 7.30
C ALA A 165 -18.55 -2.66 5.91
N GLU A 166 -18.83 -1.81 4.92
CA GLU A 166 -18.28 -1.94 3.56
C GLU A 166 -16.75 -1.85 3.56
N LYS A 167 -16.20 -0.87 4.29
CA LYS A 167 -14.75 -0.73 4.47
C LYS A 167 -14.15 -1.97 5.13
N THR A 168 -14.79 -2.50 6.17
CA THR A 168 -14.34 -3.70 6.89
C THR A 168 -14.31 -4.91 5.96
N ALA A 169 -15.38 -5.13 5.20
CA ALA A 169 -15.46 -6.21 4.22
C ALA A 169 -14.34 -6.08 3.18
N TRP A 170 -14.12 -4.87 2.65
CA TRP A 170 -13.02 -4.63 1.71
C TRP A 170 -11.65 -4.95 2.30
N ARG A 171 -11.35 -4.56 3.55
CA ARG A 171 -10.07 -4.86 4.21
C ARG A 171 -9.85 -6.37 4.38
N VAL A 172 -10.88 -7.11 4.80
CA VAL A 172 -10.83 -8.58 4.92
C VAL A 172 -10.55 -9.21 3.56
N THR A 173 -11.36 -8.88 2.55
CA THR A 173 -11.19 -9.41 1.19
C THR A 173 -9.82 -9.06 0.61
N LEU A 174 -9.33 -7.85 0.85
CA LEU A 174 -8.00 -7.43 0.41
C LEU A 174 -6.91 -8.30 1.01
N LEU A 175 -6.86 -8.45 2.34
CA LEU A 175 -5.83 -9.26 3.00
C LEU A 175 -5.90 -10.74 2.60
N GLN A 176 -7.11 -11.27 2.41
CA GLN A 176 -7.30 -12.62 1.91
C GLN A 176 -6.77 -12.76 0.47
N ASN A 177 -7.11 -11.85 -0.44
CA ASN A 177 -6.62 -11.89 -1.81
C ASN A 177 -5.10 -11.72 -1.89
N LEU A 178 -4.51 -10.81 -1.09
CA LEU A 178 -3.05 -10.63 -1.04
C LEU A 178 -2.36 -11.91 -0.60
N THR A 179 -2.90 -12.57 0.43
CA THR A 179 -2.39 -13.84 0.95
C THR A 179 -2.49 -14.95 -0.10
N ARG A 180 -3.65 -15.08 -0.76
CA ARG A 180 -3.92 -16.13 -1.76
C ARG A 180 -3.12 -15.98 -3.04
N ASP A 181 -3.14 -14.78 -3.61
CA ASP A 181 -2.77 -14.59 -5.01
C ASP A 181 -1.31 -14.15 -5.17
N ARG A 182 -0.76 -13.43 -4.19
CA ARG A 182 0.52 -12.70 -4.37
C ARG A 182 1.70 -13.24 -3.55
N LEU A 183 1.46 -14.04 -2.51
CA LEU A 183 2.55 -14.63 -1.72
C LEU A 183 3.05 -15.97 -2.28
N PHE A 184 2.24 -16.65 -3.09
CA PHE A 184 2.53 -18.00 -3.60
C PHE A 184 2.45 -18.10 -5.13
N GLY A 185 2.63 -17.00 -5.87
CA GLY A 185 2.73 -17.03 -7.34
C GLY A 185 1.58 -17.75 -8.04
N CYS A 186 0.34 -17.47 -7.62
CA CYS A 186 -0.87 -18.13 -8.14
C CYS A 186 -0.98 -19.64 -7.88
N ALA A 187 -0.27 -20.17 -6.88
CA ALA A 187 -0.39 -21.56 -6.41
C ALA A 187 -1.12 -21.63 -5.04
N PRO A 188 -2.43 -21.31 -4.97
CA PRO A 188 -3.16 -21.21 -3.71
C PRO A 188 -3.23 -22.53 -2.94
N HIS A 189 -3.04 -23.67 -3.61
CA HIS A 189 -3.00 -24.98 -2.97
C HIS A 189 -1.81 -25.13 -2.00
N LEU A 190 -0.71 -24.38 -2.21
CA LEU A 190 0.45 -24.40 -1.31
C LEU A 190 0.14 -23.79 0.06
N LEU A 191 -0.88 -22.93 0.17
CA LEU A 191 -1.34 -22.40 1.45
C LEU A 191 -1.90 -23.46 2.39
N LEU A 192 -2.35 -24.59 1.82
CA LEU A 192 -2.92 -25.71 2.56
C LEU A 192 -1.86 -26.77 2.90
N ASP A 193 -0.60 -26.56 2.49
CA ASP A 193 0.51 -27.41 2.88
C ASP A 193 1.14 -26.91 4.18
N VAL A 194 1.43 -27.83 5.11
CA VAL A 194 1.98 -27.49 6.44
C VAL A 194 3.37 -26.85 6.35
N ASN A 195 4.18 -27.26 5.36
CA ASN A 195 5.56 -26.83 5.23
C ASN A 195 5.67 -25.61 4.31
N GLU A 196 5.01 -25.64 3.15
CA GLU A 196 5.07 -24.52 2.19
C GLU A 196 4.14 -23.37 2.58
N GLY A 197 2.98 -23.66 3.18
CA GLY A 197 1.98 -22.67 3.57
C GLY A 197 2.33 -21.89 4.85
N ARG A 198 3.45 -22.19 5.50
CA ARG A 198 3.90 -21.51 6.72
C ARG A 198 4.67 -20.23 6.40
N PHE A 199 4.06 -19.08 6.68
CA PHE A 199 4.69 -17.76 6.52
C PHE A 199 4.14 -16.76 7.54
N GLY A 200 4.92 -15.73 7.90
CA GLY A 200 4.49 -14.63 8.75
C GLY A 200 3.75 -13.55 7.96
N LEU A 201 2.57 -13.14 8.40
CA LEU A 201 1.85 -11.99 7.86
C LEU A 201 1.89 -10.85 8.88
N VAL A 202 2.72 -9.84 8.63
CA VAL A 202 2.89 -8.67 9.50
C VAL A 202 2.03 -7.52 9.00
N VAL A 203 1.01 -7.13 9.77
CA VAL A 203 0.11 -6.02 9.46
C VAL A 203 0.33 -4.87 10.44
N ILE A 204 0.75 -3.71 9.93
CA ILE A 204 0.99 -2.49 10.70
C ILE A 204 -0.05 -1.45 10.30
N THR A 205 -0.87 -1.06 11.27
CA THR A 205 -2.12 -0.35 10.99
C THR A 205 -2.49 0.58 12.15
N PRO A 206 -3.14 1.73 11.89
CA PRO A 206 -3.78 2.52 12.94
C PRO A 206 -5.25 2.08 13.15
N HIS A 207 -5.72 1.02 12.49
CA HIS A 207 -7.11 0.60 12.47
C HIS A 207 -7.28 -0.80 13.05
N GLN A 208 -8.10 -0.92 14.09
CA GLN A 208 -8.45 -2.21 14.71
C GLN A 208 -9.07 -3.21 13.71
N VAL A 209 -9.75 -2.71 12.68
CA VAL A 209 -10.34 -3.53 11.62
C VAL A 209 -9.30 -4.31 10.82
N ASP A 210 -8.08 -3.78 10.66
CA ASP A 210 -7.01 -4.45 9.92
C ASP A 210 -6.37 -5.55 10.75
N ALA A 211 -6.30 -5.39 12.07
CA ALA A 211 -5.89 -6.46 12.98
C ALA A 211 -6.91 -7.62 12.96
N PHE A 212 -8.20 -7.31 12.94
CA PHE A 212 -9.25 -8.30 12.73
C PHE A 212 -9.13 -8.98 11.36
N ALA A 213 -8.96 -8.20 10.29
CA ALA A 213 -8.81 -8.74 8.94
C ALA A 213 -7.54 -9.62 8.79
N CYS A 214 -6.46 -9.29 9.51
CA CYS A 214 -5.26 -10.11 9.59
C CYS A 214 -5.57 -11.49 10.18
N SER A 215 -6.35 -11.58 11.25
CA SER A 215 -6.76 -12.87 11.83
C SER A 215 -7.63 -13.70 10.88
N LYS A 216 -8.42 -13.02 10.02
CA LYS A 216 -9.31 -13.65 9.03
C LYS A 216 -8.58 -14.26 7.82
N THR A 217 -7.28 -14.04 7.67
CA THR A 217 -6.52 -14.74 6.62
C THR A 217 -6.34 -16.22 6.93
N LEU A 218 -6.44 -16.64 8.20
CA LEU A 218 -6.39 -18.05 8.59
C LEU A 218 -7.50 -18.90 7.96
N GLU A 219 -8.62 -18.29 7.55
CA GLU A 219 -9.72 -18.98 6.86
C GLU A 219 -9.30 -19.51 5.47
N ILE A 220 -8.28 -18.92 4.85
CA ILE A 220 -7.75 -19.32 3.54
C ILE A 220 -6.31 -19.84 3.58
N ALA A 221 -5.58 -19.54 4.65
CA ALA A 221 -4.18 -19.87 4.85
C ALA A 221 -3.98 -20.35 6.30
N PRO A 222 -4.38 -21.59 6.63
CA PRO A 222 -4.43 -22.08 8.01
C PRO A 222 -3.07 -22.14 8.71
N PHE A 223 -1.96 -22.17 7.94
CA PHE A 223 -0.59 -22.20 8.46
C PHE A 223 0.09 -20.82 8.47
N ALA A 224 -0.62 -19.76 8.08
CA ALA A 224 -0.11 -18.40 8.23
C ALA A 224 0.07 -18.04 9.71
N ILE A 225 1.09 -17.24 10.01
CA ILE A 225 1.39 -16.73 11.34
C ILE A 225 0.99 -15.24 11.34
N PRO A 226 -0.25 -14.90 11.73
CA PRO A 226 -0.72 -13.52 11.74
C PRO A 226 -0.05 -12.72 12.86
N LYS A 227 0.51 -11.58 12.51
CA LYS A 227 1.21 -10.64 13.40
C LYS A 227 0.62 -9.26 13.16
N SER A 228 -0.06 -8.69 14.13
CA SER A 228 -0.65 -7.36 13.99
C SER A 228 -0.05 -6.35 14.96
N VAL A 229 0.18 -5.15 14.45
CA VAL A 229 0.75 -4.02 15.18
C VAL A 229 -0.21 -2.85 15.02
N LEU A 230 -0.92 -2.54 16.10
CA LEU A 230 -1.82 -1.40 16.16
C LEU A 230 -1.04 -0.17 16.61
N ILE A 231 -1.02 0.88 15.80
CA ILE A 231 -0.37 2.15 16.18
C ILE A 231 -1.36 3.03 16.94
N ALA A 232 -1.19 3.10 18.25
CA ALA A 232 -1.92 4.01 19.12
C ALA A 232 -1.55 5.45 18.80
N ASN A 233 -2.52 6.35 18.91
CA ASN A 233 -2.34 7.80 18.74
C ASN A 233 -1.73 8.26 17.40
N ALA A 234 -1.67 7.38 16.39
CA ALA A 234 -1.15 7.67 15.05
C ALA A 234 -1.66 8.99 14.45
N ARG A 235 -2.91 9.35 14.76
CA ARG A 235 -3.61 10.53 14.25
C ARG A 235 -3.21 11.86 14.90
N SER A 236 -2.49 11.80 16.02
CA SER A 236 -2.20 12.95 16.89
C SER A 236 -0.70 13.28 16.96
N LEU A 237 0.13 12.58 16.18
CA LEU A 237 1.57 12.79 16.17
C LEU A 237 1.95 14.13 15.54
N THR A 238 2.89 14.83 16.17
CA THR A 238 3.67 15.92 15.55
C THR A 238 4.63 15.36 14.49
N LEU A 239 5.24 16.21 13.66
CA LEU A 239 6.16 15.75 12.61
C LEU A 239 7.43 15.11 13.21
N GLU A 240 7.90 15.64 14.34
CA GLU A 240 9.06 15.14 15.07
C GLU A 240 8.76 13.77 15.70
N GLN A 241 7.59 13.64 16.35
CA GLN A 241 7.11 12.36 16.86
C GLN A 241 6.87 11.35 15.73
N PHE A 242 6.44 11.81 14.56
CA PHE A 242 6.25 10.95 13.40
C PHE A 242 7.58 10.40 12.86
N CYS A 243 8.66 11.19 12.89
CA CYS A 243 10.01 10.70 12.57
C CYS A 243 10.43 9.57 13.52
N LEU A 244 10.26 9.79 14.83
CA LEU A 244 10.58 8.78 15.85
C LEU A 244 9.73 7.51 15.70
N HIS A 245 8.46 7.69 15.35
CA HIS A 245 7.54 6.59 15.06
C HIS A 245 8.06 5.71 13.92
N LEU A 246 8.47 6.29 12.78
CA LEU A 246 9.02 5.53 11.65
C LEU A 246 10.29 4.75 12.01
N GLN A 247 11.16 5.33 12.82
CA GLN A 247 12.37 4.65 13.31
C GLN A 247 12.01 3.46 14.23
N THR A 248 11.07 3.69 15.15
CA THR A 248 10.58 2.67 16.08
C THR A 248 9.94 1.51 15.32
N LEU A 249 9.17 1.79 14.26
CA LEU A 249 8.63 0.76 13.38
C LEU A 249 9.72 -0.08 12.72
N GLY A 250 10.81 0.54 12.25
CA GLY A 250 11.92 -0.19 11.64
C GLY A 250 12.56 -1.18 12.60
N GLN A 251 12.79 -0.77 13.84
CA GLN A 251 13.30 -1.65 14.91
C GLN A 251 12.31 -2.75 15.25
N TYR A 252 11.03 -2.40 15.42
CA TYR A 252 10.00 -3.38 15.72
C TYR A 252 9.86 -4.46 14.64
N ILE A 253 9.87 -4.07 13.36
CA ILE A 253 9.77 -5.05 12.26
C ILE A 253 10.96 -6.00 12.27
N HIS A 254 12.16 -5.49 12.57
CA HIS A 254 13.34 -6.32 12.70
C HIS A 254 13.15 -7.42 13.75
N GLU A 255 12.59 -7.08 14.92
CA GLU A 255 12.32 -8.01 16.02
C GLU A 255 11.13 -8.94 15.74
N ALA A 256 10.09 -8.44 15.06
CA ALA A 256 8.88 -9.20 14.73
C ALA A 256 9.07 -10.24 13.63
N THR A 257 10.00 -10.01 12.70
CA THR A 257 10.26 -10.90 11.54
C THR A 257 10.61 -12.34 11.95
N PRO A 258 11.56 -12.59 12.88
CA PRO A 258 11.94 -13.95 13.28
C PRO A 258 10.91 -14.65 14.18
N CYS A 259 9.98 -13.93 14.80
CA CYS A 259 8.97 -14.54 15.67
C CYS A 259 8.12 -15.55 14.87
N ASP A 260 7.98 -16.78 15.37
CA ASP A 260 7.27 -17.83 14.65
C ASP A 260 5.90 -18.17 15.28
N THR A 261 5.46 -17.31 16.19
CA THR A 261 4.16 -17.35 16.86
C THR A 261 3.30 -16.14 16.48
N PRO A 262 1.96 -16.31 16.40
CA PRO A 262 1.07 -15.18 16.16
C PRO A 262 1.05 -14.23 17.35
N PHE A 263 0.88 -12.94 17.08
CA PHE A 263 0.70 -11.92 18.13
C PHE A 263 -0.11 -10.73 17.65
N ALA A 264 -0.64 -9.97 18.60
CA ALA A 264 -1.24 -8.67 18.38
C ALA A 264 -0.72 -7.71 19.45
N VAL A 265 -0.04 -6.64 19.05
CA VAL A 265 0.50 -5.63 19.97
C VAL A 265 -0.03 -4.25 19.63
N THR A 266 0.04 -3.35 20.60
CA THR A 266 -0.22 -1.93 20.40
C THR A 266 1.06 -1.16 20.70
N LEU A 267 1.47 -0.28 19.78
CA LEU A 267 2.61 0.63 19.89
C LEU A 267 2.15 2.07 20.05
#